data_AF-A0A9Q1BY74-F1
#
_entry.id   AF-A0A9Q1BY74-F1
#
_cell.length_a   1.000
_cell.length_b   1.000
_cell.length_c   1.000
_cell.angle_alpha   90.00
_cell.angle_beta   90.00
_cell.angle_gamma   90.00
#
_symmetry.space_group_name_H-M   'P 1'
#
loop_
_entity.id
_entity.type
_entity.pdbx_description
1 polymer ?
#
loop_
_entity_poly.entity_id
_entity_poly.type
_entity_poly.pdbx_seq_one_letter_code
_entity_poly.pdbx_strand_id
1 'polypeptide(L)'
;MNDISLVSKKAEVVLFADDTNIFFTGNDPYQLENNVVNELSLFSDWFIANKLSLDISKTNFIVFNNTHHHVFNISINGQKLEPAKSVKFLGVIIDCKLTWQEHINHISSKIAKGIRVIGRLRHLLPKGILRTIYLTLVYPHLMYCSTVLSGTKTSYLHKLVLLQKRVIRYISLSGPRDHTSELYRSLNLLKLFDMINLKFQGRSERGCGGVTPPNIWSPVGKFSVCRQKGERERKRRGKEERRKKERRKRKERE
;
A
#
# COMPACT_ATOMS: atom_id res chain seq x y z
N MET A 1 -7.55 21.73 -7.07
CA MET A 1 -6.89 20.41 -6.94
C MET A 1 -7.89 19.29 -6.63
N ASN A 2 -8.87 19.50 -5.73
CA ASN A 2 -9.93 18.50 -5.44
C ASN A 2 -10.92 18.29 -6.60
N ASP A 3 -10.90 19.14 -7.62
CA ASP A 3 -11.72 19.10 -8.82
C ASP A 3 -11.23 18.10 -9.88
N ILE A 4 -10.04 17.50 -9.71
CA ILE A 4 -9.53 16.46 -10.61
C ILE A 4 -10.47 15.23 -10.69
N SER A 5 -11.23 14.96 -9.63
CA SER A 5 -12.26 13.90 -9.64
C SER A 5 -13.45 14.22 -10.56
N LEU A 6 -13.60 15.48 -10.98
CA LEU A 6 -14.67 15.92 -11.90
C LEU A 6 -14.26 15.83 -13.37
N VAL A 7 -12.97 15.55 -13.66
CA VAL A 7 -12.43 15.47 -15.03
C VAL A 7 -13.07 14.33 -15.82
N SER A 8 -13.35 13.20 -15.15
CA SER A 8 -13.91 12.01 -15.77
C SER A 8 -15.12 11.52 -15.01
N LYS A 9 -16.16 11.11 -15.74
CA LYS A 9 -17.32 10.38 -15.19
C LYS A 9 -17.10 8.87 -15.19
N LYS A 10 -16.11 8.37 -15.95
CA LYS A 10 -15.82 6.94 -16.12
C LYS A 10 -14.71 6.45 -15.20
N ALA A 11 -13.88 7.37 -14.70
CA ALA A 11 -12.78 7.06 -13.80
C ALA A 11 -13.14 7.37 -12.35
N GLU A 12 -12.79 6.46 -11.44
CA GLU A 12 -12.81 6.74 -10.01
C GLU A 12 -11.44 7.27 -9.59
N VAL A 13 -11.38 8.47 -9.03
CA VAL A 13 -10.12 9.11 -8.63
C VAL A 13 -9.99 9.11 -7.12
N VAL A 14 -8.92 8.49 -6.62
CA VAL A 14 -8.56 8.49 -5.20
C VAL A 14 -7.28 9.29 -5.00
N LEU A 15 -7.40 10.40 -4.27
CA LEU A 15 -6.29 11.27 -3.94
C LEU A 15 -5.76 10.98 -2.54
N PHE A 16 -4.45 10.89 -2.40
CA PHE A 16 -3.80 10.82 -1.09
C PHE A 16 -2.50 11.63 -1.08
N ALA A 17 -2.52 12.77 -0.36
CA ALA A 17 -1.44 13.74 -0.42
C ALA A 17 -1.10 14.11 -1.88
N ASP A 18 0.12 13.85 -2.34
CA ASP A 18 0.55 14.10 -3.72
C ASP A 18 0.18 12.96 -4.70
N ASP A 19 -0.39 11.86 -4.20
CA ASP A 19 -0.59 10.63 -4.97
C ASP A 19 -1.99 10.63 -5.56
N THR A 20 -2.07 10.85 -6.86
CA THR A 20 -3.28 10.61 -7.63
C THR A 20 -3.33 9.14 -8.05
N ASN A 21 -4.44 8.47 -7.74
CA ASN A 21 -4.73 7.12 -8.19
C ASN A 21 -6.02 7.15 -9.01
N ILE A 22 -5.97 6.64 -10.23
CA ILE A 22 -7.10 6.68 -11.17
C ILE A 22 -7.49 5.25 -11.50
N PHE A 23 -8.74 4.90 -11.20
CA PHE A 23 -9.31 3.58 -11.41
C PHE A 23 -10.31 3.58 -12.55
N PHE A 24 -10.21 2.55 -13.40
CA PHE A 24 -11.16 2.29 -14.47
C PHE A 24 -11.65 0.86 -14.33
N THR A 25 -12.90 0.64 -14.69
CA THR A 25 -13.55 -0.68 -14.69
C THR A 25 -14.29 -0.89 -16.00
N GLY A 26 -14.18 -2.08 -16.57
CA GLY A 26 -14.89 -2.45 -17.80
C GLY A 26 -14.93 -3.96 -17.98
N ASN A 27 -15.94 -4.44 -18.72
CA ASN A 27 -16.11 -5.86 -19.01
C ASN A 27 -15.37 -6.28 -20.28
N ASP A 28 -15.26 -5.40 -21.26
CA ASP A 28 -14.53 -5.62 -22.51
C ASP A 28 -13.13 -4.96 -22.43
N PRO A 29 -12.04 -5.74 -22.49
CA PRO A 29 -10.67 -5.23 -22.45
C PRO A 29 -10.35 -4.19 -23.54
N TYR A 30 -10.86 -4.37 -24.76
CA TYR A 30 -10.57 -3.47 -25.88
C TYR A 30 -11.26 -2.11 -25.69
N GLN A 31 -12.54 -2.13 -25.30
CA GLN A 31 -13.25 -0.90 -24.94
C GLN A 31 -12.65 -0.22 -23.71
N LEU A 32 -12.22 -1.00 -22.71
CA LEU A 32 -11.57 -0.46 -21.52
C LEU A 32 -10.26 0.25 -21.87
N GLU A 33 -9.43 -0.34 -22.72
CA GLU A 33 -8.19 0.28 -23.20
C GLU A 33 -8.45 1.60 -23.91
N ASN A 34 -9.38 1.63 -24.87
CA ASN A 34 -9.76 2.86 -25.57
C ASN A 34 -10.30 3.93 -24.62
N ASN A 35 -11.15 3.54 -23.67
CA ASN A 35 -11.66 4.45 -22.64
C ASN A 35 -10.51 5.00 -21.79
N VAL A 36 -9.58 4.16 -21.33
CA VAL A 36 -8.44 4.59 -20.53
C VAL A 36 -7.58 5.60 -21.29
N VAL A 37 -7.25 5.33 -22.55
CA VAL A 37 -6.44 6.25 -23.38
C VAL A 37 -7.14 7.60 -23.55
N ASN A 38 -8.44 7.60 -23.87
CA ASN A 38 -9.22 8.82 -24.05
C ASN A 38 -9.41 9.62 -22.76
N GLU A 39 -9.54 8.96 -21.61
CA GLU A 39 -9.72 9.66 -20.34
C GLU A 39 -8.38 10.18 -19.80
N LEU A 40 -7.28 9.46 -20.04
CA LEU A 40 -5.93 9.91 -19.65
C LEU A 40 -5.49 11.17 -20.39
N SER A 41 -5.94 11.40 -21.63
CA SER A 41 -5.67 12.67 -22.31
C SER A 41 -6.38 13.83 -21.62
N LEU A 42 -7.64 13.65 -21.19
CA LEU A 42 -8.37 14.67 -20.40
C LEU A 42 -7.66 14.99 -19.08
N PHE A 43 -7.16 13.96 -18.38
CA PHE A 43 -6.35 14.16 -17.18
C PHE A 43 -5.05 14.91 -17.49
N SER A 44 -4.36 14.58 -18.58
CA SER A 44 -3.15 15.27 -19.04
C SER A 44 -3.42 16.77 -19.27
N ASP A 45 -4.51 17.09 -19.96
CA ASP A 45 -4.92 18.47 -20.24
C ASP A 45 -5.26 19.22 -18.95
N TRP A 46 -5.96 18.59 -18.01
CA TRP A 46 -6.23 19.18 -16.70
C TRP A 46 -4.95 19.45 -15.91
N PHE A 47 -3.98 18.53 -15.94
CA PHE A 47 -2.67 18.76 -15.29
C PHE A 47 -1.95 19.95 -15.91
N ILE A 48 -1.93 20.06 -17.25
CA ILE A 48 -1.30 21.18 -17.96
C ILE A 48 -1.99 22.50 -17.60
N ALA A 49 -3.33 22.54 -17.63
CA ALA A 49 -4.12 23.72 -17.28
C ALA A 49 -3.85 24.18 -15.83
N ASN A 50 -3.65 23.23 -14.92
CA ASN A 50 -3.31 23.50 -13.52
C ASN A 50 -1.81 23.74 -13.28
N LYS A 51 -0.99 23.83 -14.33
CA LYS A 51 0.47 24.03 -14.27
C LYS A 51 1.18 22.91 -13.47
N LEU A 52 0.67 21.69 -13.57
CA LEU A 52 1.23 20.48 -12.99
C LEU A 52 1.91 19.65 -14.08
N SER A 53 3.10 19.14 -13.80
CA SER A 53 3.86 18.29 -14.73
C SER A 53 3.68 16.81 -14.37
N LEU A 54 3.12 16.03 -15.29
CA LEU A 54 3.04 14.58 -15.16
C LEU A 54 4.40 13.93 -15.43
N ASP A 55 4.87 13.15 -14.46
CA ASP A 55 6.11 12.39 -14.60
C ASP A 55 5.79 10.97 -15.05
N ILE A 56 5.88 10.75 -16.36
CA ILE A 56 5.55 9.48 -17.01
C ILE A 56 6.48 8.36 -16.51
N SER A 57 7.75 8.68 -16.19
CA SER A 57 8.72 7.69 -15.70
C SER A 57 8.38 7.11 -14.32
N LYS A 58 7.64 7.87 -13.50
CA LYS A 58 7.18 7.44 -12.18
C LYS A 58 5.77 6.85 -12.22
N THR A 59 5.03 7.15 -13.27
CA THR A 59 3.68 6.67 -13.48
C THR A 59 3.73 5.20 -13.85
N ASN A 60 3.09 4.37 -13.03
CA ASN A 60 2.93 2.95 -13.31
C ASN A 60 1.45 2.65 -13.41
N PHE A 61 1.10 1.63 -14.21
CA PHE A 61 -0.21 1.04 -14.16
C PHE A 61 -0.14 -0.45 -13.87
N ILE A 62 -1.19 -0.96 -13.26
CA ILE A 62 -1.40 -2.37 -13.01
C ILE A 62 -2.76 -2.73 -13.59
N VAL A 63 -2.86 -3.95 -14.13
CA VAL A 63 -4.11 -4.50 -14.66
C VAL A 63 -4.51 -5.66 -13.76
N PHE A 64 -5.73 -5.59 -13.23
CA PHE A 64 -6.32 -6.69 -12.48
C PHE A 64 -7.32 -7.42 -13.37
N ASN A 65 -6.95 -8.57 -13.93
CA ASN A 65 -7.83 -9.40 -14.74
C ASN A 65 -7.65 -10.88 -14.40
N ASN A 66 -8.72 -11.65 -14.50
CA ASN A 66 -8.69 -13.10 -14.35
C ASN A 66 -8.22 -13.80 -15.64
N THR A 67 -8.38 -13.15 -16.80
CA THR A 67 -7.95 -13.68 -18.11
C THR A 67 -6.68 -13.01 -18.60
N HIS A 68 -5.70 -13.80 -19.04
CA HIS A 68 -4.37 -13.31 -19.46
C HIS A 68 -4.25 -13.04 -20.96
N HIS A 69 -5.36 -12.90 -21.68
CA HIS A 69 -5.35 -12.88 -23.14
C HIS A 69 -5.15 -11.49 -23.77
N HIS A 70 -5.46 -10.41 -23.04
CA HIS A 70 -5.35 -9.04 -23.55
C HIS A 70 -4.11 -8.32 -23.02
N VAL A 71 -3.31 -7.75 -23.92
CA VAL A 71 -2.13 -6.93 -23.58
C VAL A 71 -2.51 -5.47 -23.77
N PHE A 72 -2.58 -4.72 -22.67
CA PHE A 72 -2.88 -3.29 -22.68
C PHE A 72 -1.66 -2.49 -23.15
N ASN A 73 -1.81 -1.71 -24.22
CA ASN A 73 -0.82 -0.80 -24.77
C ASN A 73 -1.24 0.65 -24.53
N ILE A 74 -0.96 1.14 -23.34
CA ILE A 74 -1.37 2.48 -22.93
C ILE A 74 -0.22 3.46 -23.10
N SER A 75 -0.49 4.59 -23.74
CA SER A 75 0.48 5.67 -23.91
C SER A 75 -0.11 7.00 -23.42
N ILE A 76 0.74 7.83 -22.83
CA ILE A 76 0.38 9.18 -22.39
C ILE A 76 1.38 10.14 -23.02
N ASN A 77 0.89 11.19 -23.71
CA ASN A 77 1.72 12.19 -24.39
C ASN A 77 2.79 11.56 -25.31
N GLY A 78 2.43 10.48 -26.03
CA GLY A 78 3.33 9.77 -26.95
C GLY A 78 4.35 8.84 -26.28
N GLN A 79 4.39 8.74 -24.96
CA GLN A 79 5.26 7.80 -24.24
C GLN A 79 4.46 6.58 -23.78
N LYS A 80 4.97 5.38 -24.07
CA LYS A 80 4.35 4.13 -23.65
C LYS A 80 4.56 3.92 -22.14
N LEU A 81 3.50 3.53 -21.45
CA LEU A 81 3.57 3.03 -20.08
C LEU A 81 3.76 1.51 -20.10
N GLU A 82 4.57 1.03 -19.17
CA GLU A 82 4.76 -0.42 -18.99
C GLU A 82 3.90 -0.95 -17.83
N PRO A 83 3.24 -2.10 -18.00
CA PRO A 83 2.43 -2.71 -16.95
C PRO A 83 3.30 -3.23 -15.82
N ALA A 84 3.01 -2.79 -14.59
CA ALA A 84 3.63 -3.28 -13.38
C ALA A 84 2.95 -4.57 -12.88
N LYS A 85 3.75 -5.53 -12.41
CA LYS A 85 3.24 -6.77 -11.76
C LYS A 85 2.77 -6.53 -10.33
N SER A 86 3.38 -5.57 -9.64
CA SER A 86 2.98 -5.13 -8.32
C SER A 86 3.20 -3.64 -8.15
N VAL A 87 2.30 -3.01 -7.39
CA VAL A 87 2.33 -1.57 -7.12
C VAL A 87 2.16 -1.34 -5.62
N LYS A 88 2.82 -0.30 -5.10
CA LYS A 88 2.65 0.13 -3.72
C LYS A 88 1.56 1.21 -3.66
N PHE A 89 0.46 0.91 -2.96
CA PHE A 89 -0.66 1.80 -2.75
C PHE A 89 -0.88 2.02 -1.25
N LEU A 90 -0.76 3.27 -0.78
CA LEU A 90 -0.94 3.68 0.62
C LEU A 90 -0.10 2.91 1.66
N GLY A 91 0.99 2.25 1.24
CA GLY A 91 1.81 1.42 2.12
C GLY A 91 1.56 -0.08 2.00
N VAL A 92 0.51 -0.48 1.28
CA VAL A 92 0.21 -1.87 0.90
C VAL A 92 0.82 -2.17 -0.46
N ILE A 93 1.27 -3.41 -0.66
CA ILE A 93 1.76 -3.87 -1.97
C ILE A 93 0.63 -4.70 -2.58
N ILE A 94 0.16 -4.30 -3.75
CA ILE A 94 -0.91 -4.97 -4.46
C ILE A 94 -0.31 -5.62 -5.71
N ASP A 95 -0.46 -6.94 -5.82
CA ASP A 95 -0.05 -7.70 -7.01
C ASP A 95 -1.21 -7.83 -8.00
N CYS A 96 -0.89 -7.98 -9.28
CA CYS A 96 -1.88 -8.05 -10.36
C CYS A 96 -2.87 -9.22 -10.22
N LYS A 97 -2.50 -10.25 -9.44
CA LYS A 97 -3.32 -11.43 -9.14
C LYS A 97 -4.08 -11.32 -7.82
N LEU A 98 -3.95 -10.20 -7.08
CA LEU A 98 -4.55 -9.98 -5.77
C LEU A 98 -4.30 -11.15 -4.77
N THR A 99 -3.13 -11.79 -4.88
CA THR A 99 -2.72 -12.89 -3.99
C THR A 99 -2.19 -12.38 -2.65
N TRP A 100 -1.74 -11.12 -2.61
CA TRP A 100 -1.13 -10.45 -1.45
C TRP A 100 0.18 -11.08 -0.97
N GLN A 101 0.74 -12.02 -1.74
CA GLN A 101 1.92 -12.78 -1.35
C GLN A 101 3.15 -11.89 -1.14
N GLU A 102 3.38 -10.94 -2.05
CA GLU A 102 4.49 -9.98 -1.93
C GLU A 102 4.36 -9.10 -0.69
N HIS A 103 3.14 -8.63 -0.41
CA HIS A 103 2.85 -7.84 0.79
C HIS A 103 3.10 -8.65 2.07
N ILE A 104 2.59 -9.87 2.16
CA ILE A 104 2.78 -10.76 3.31
C ILE A 104 4.28 -11.04 3.52
N ASN A 105 5.04 -11.26 2.45
CA ASN A 105 6.48 -11.46 2.54
C ASN A 105 7.22 -10.20 3.02
N HIS A 106 6.84 -9.03 2.52
CA HIS A 106 7.39 -7.75 2.97
C HIS A 106 7.14 -7.52 4.46
N ILE A 107 5.91 -7.76 4.93
CA ILE A 107 5.51 -7.58 6.32
C ILE A 107 6.13 -8.64 7.23
N SER A 108 6.16 -9.90 6.80
CA SER A 108 6.85 -10.99 7.51
C SER A 108 8.31 -10.64 7.76
N SER A 109 8.98 -10.04 6.78
CA SER A 109 10.39 -9.66 6.89
C SER A 109 10.61 -8.52 7.88
N LYS A 110 9.68 -7.55 7.95
CA LYS A 110 9.72 -6.48 8.97
C LYS A 110 9.46 -7.03 10.37
N ILE A 111 8.43 -7.86 10.52
CA ILE A 111 8.08 -8.50 11.80
C ILE A 111 9.23 -9.38 12.29
N ALA A 112 9.84 -10.19 11.42
CA ALA A 112 10.96 -11.05 11.78
C ALA A 112 12.14 -10.29 12.39
N LYS A 113 12.41 -9.05 11.95
CA LYS A 113 13.43 -8.18 12.56
C LYS A 113 13.06 -7.81 14.00
N GLY A 114 11.82 -7.40 14.25
CA GLY A 114 11.32 -7.13 15.60
C GLY A 114 11.37 -8.36 16.51
N ILE A 115 11.00 -9.53 15.98
CA ILE A 115 11.08 -10.80 16.71
C ILE A 115 12.53 -11.15 17.06
N ARG A 116 13.48 -10.88 16.17
CA ARG A 116 14.91 -11.12 16.43
C ARG A 116 15.43 -10.25 17.57
N VAL A 117 14.99 -8.99 17.66
CA VAL A 117 15.31 -8.09 18.79
C VAL A 117 14.77 -8.67 20.09
N ILE A 118 13.49 -9.03 20.13
CA ILE A 118 12.87 -9.66 21.32
C ILE A 118 13.61 -10.95 21.71
N GLY A 119 13.96 -11.79 20.72
CA GLY A 119 14.69 -13.03 20.95
C GLY A 119 16.06 -12.85 21.58
N ARG A 120 16.75 -11.73 21.33
CA ARG A 120 18.03 -11.39 21.98
C ARG A 120 17.83 -10.85 23.40
N LEU A 121 16.78 -10.07 23.60
CA LEU A 121 16.50 -9.42 24.88
C LEU A 121 15.74 -10.31 25.88
N ARG A 122 15.25 -11.48 25.43
CA ARG A 122 14.36 -12.35 26.22
C ARG A 122 14.93 -12.81 27.56
N HIS A 123 16.26 -12.92 27.68
CA HIS A 123 16.93 -13.33 28.93
C HIS A 123 17.38 -12.14 29.79
N LEU A 124 17.32 -10.93 29.24
CA LEU A 124 17.82 -9.71 29.88
C LEU A 124 16.70 -8.86 30.45
N LEU A 125 15.49 -8.93 29.86
CA LEU A 125 14.37 -8.06 30.21
C LEU A 125 13.21 -8.84 30.85
N PRO A 126 12.47 -8.23 31.79
CA PRO A 126 11.26 -8.82 32.34
C PRO A 126 10.15 -8.93 31.28
N LYS A 127 9.24 -9.88 31.47
CA LYS A 127 8.14 -10.21 30.55
C LYS A 127 7.28 -9.00 30.16
N GLY A 128 7.04 -8.09 31.12
CA GLY A 128 6.25 -6.87 30.87
C GLY A 128 6.89 -5.95 29.82
N ILE A 129 8.20 -5.74 29.87
CA ILE A 129 8.91 -4.90 28.90
C ILE A 129 8.95 -5.59 27.53
N LEU A 130 9.19 -6.90 27.49
CA LEU A 130 9.15 -7.68 26.25
C LEU A 130 7.78 -7.61 25.56
N ARG A 131 6.69 -7.63 26.34
CA ARG A 131 5.33 -7.40 25.84
C ARG A 131 5.18 -5.99 25.24
N THR A 132 5.69 -4.96 25.90
CA THR A 132 5.67 -3.58 25.35
C THR A 132 6.46 -3.48 24.04
N ILE A 133 7.62 -4.13 23.95
CA ILE A 133 8.41 -4.18 22.71
C ILE A 133 7.63 -4.89 21.59
N TYR A 134 6.91 -5.97 21.91
CA TYR A 134 6.03 -6.63 20.94
C TYR A 134 4.89 -5.72 20.45
N LEU A 135 4.23 -5.02 21.37
CA LEU A 135 3.12 -4.12 21.06
C LEU A 135 3.56 -2.90 20.23
N THR A 136 4.83 -2.51 20.29
CA THR A 136 5.37 -1.39 19.52
C THR A 136 5.97 -1.82 18.17
N LEU A 137 6.69 -2.94 18.11
CA LEU A 137 7.43 -3.33 16.90
C LEU A 137 6.69 -4.30 15.99
N VAL A 138 5.82 -5.16 16.53
CA VAL A 138 5.20 -6.26 15.77
C VAL A 138 3.70 -6.02 15.59
N TYR A 139 3.01 -5.67 16.67
CA TYR A 139 1.55 -5.52 16.69
C TYR A 139 1.02 -4.50 15.66
N PRO A 140 1.62 -3.30 15.45
CA PRO A 140 1.09 -2.33 14.50
C PRO A 140 1.12 -2.84 13.05
N HIS A 141 2.12 -3.65 12.70
CA HIS A 141 2.21 -4.26 11.38
C HIS A 141 1.13 -5.32 11.16
N LEU A 142 0.87 -6.17 12.17
CA LEU A 142 -0.21 -7.16 12.08
C LEU A 142 -1.59 -6.50 12.01
N MET A 143 -1.81 -5.45 12.81
CA MET A 143 -3.07 -4.71 12.86
C MET A 143 -3.34 -3.89 11.61
N TYR A 144 -2.31 -3.30 11.00
CA TYR A 144 -2.49 -2.59 9.73
C TYR A 144 -2.84 -3.57 8.61
N CYS A 145 -2.17 -4.74 8.57
CA CYS A 145 -2.41 -5.74 7.56
C CYS A 145 -3.73 -6.50 7.74
N SER A 146 -4.32 -6.57 8.94
CA SER A 146 -5.51 -7.38 9.21
C SER A 146 -6.68 -7.11 8.26
N THR A 147 -6.86 -5.86 7.80
CA THR A 147 -7.91 -5.48 6.83
C THR A 147 -7.66 -6.05 5.43
N VAL A 148 -6.39 -6.20 5.04
CA VAL A 148 -6.00 -6.77 3.74
C VAL A 148 -5.97 -8.30 3.82
N LEU A 149 -5.51 -8.83 4.96
CA LEU A 149 -5.32 -10.26 5.18
C LEU A 149 -6.61 -11.08 5.17
N SER A 150 -7.78 -10.46 5.41
CA SER A 150 -9.08 -11.14 5.37
C SER A 150 -9.42 -11.70 3.99
N GLY A 151 -8.90 -11.11 2.90
CA GLY A 151 -9.13 -11.55 1.53
C GLY A 151 -8.10 -12.54 1.00
N THR A 152 -7.20 -13.05 1.84
CA THR A 152 -6.04 -13.86 1.41
C THR A 152 -6.23 -15.35 1.69
N LYS A 153 -5.48 -16.20 0.98
CA LYS A 153 -5.46 -17.64 1.27
C LYS A 153 -4.87 -17.91 2.65
N THR A 154 -5.51 -18.82 3.39
CA THR A 154 -5.09 -19.24 4.74
C THR A 154 -3.65 -19.77 4.80
N SER A 155 -3.15 -20.36 3.71
CA SER A 155 -1.77 -20.84 3.59
C SER A 155 -0.74 -19.73 3.77
N TYR A 156 -0.96 -18.54 3.20
CA TYR A 156 -0.06 -17.40 3.36
C TYR A 156 -0.16 -16.80 4.77
N LEU A 157 -1.35 -16.80 5.37
CA LEU A 157 -1.56 -16.36 6.75
C LEU A 157 -0.82 -17.23 7.76
N HIS A 158 -0.69 -18.53 7.48
CA HIS A 158 0.01 -19.46 8.36
C HIS A 158 1.45 -19.01 8.66
N LYS A 159 2.15 -18.41 7.68
CA LYS A 159 3.49 -17.84 7.88
C LYS A 159 3.51 -16.76 8.96
N LEU A 160 2.54 -15.85 8.96
CA LEU A 160 2.40 -14.79 9.96
C LEU A 160 2.02 -15.36 11.33
N VAL A 161 1.15 -16.37 11.36
CA VAL A 161 0.76 -17.07 12.61
C VAL A 161 1.97 -17.74 13.26
N LEU A 162 2.83 -18.40 12.47
CA LEU A 162 4.05 -19.02 12.98
C LEU A 162 5.02 -17.99 13.57
N LEU A 163 5.19 -16.83 12.91
CA LEU A 163 5.98 -15.72 13.45
C LEU A 163 5.39 -15.20 14.76
N GLN A 164 4.07 -15.03 14.83
CA GLN A 164 3.39 -14.59 16.05
C GLN A 164 3.59 -15.62 17.19
N LYS A 165 3.37 -16.91 16.94
CA LYS A 165 3.63 -17.97 17.93
C LYS A 165 5.08 -17.97 18.42
N ARG A 166 6.04 -17.76 17.51
CA ARG A 166 7.47 -17.72 17.85
C ARG A 166 7.79 -16.59 18.84
N VAL A 167 7.25 -15.39 18.63
CA VAL A 167 7.51 -14.27 19.55
C VAL A 167 6.84 -14.44 20.90
N ILE A 168 5.63 -15.00 20.94
CA ILE A 168 4.96 -15.35 22.20
C ILE A 168 5.79 -16.33 23.03
N ARG A 169 6.37 -17.37 22.39
CA ARG A 169 7.28 -18.29 23.07
C ARG A 169 8.53 -17.58 23.60
N TYR A 170 9.07 -16.59 22.88
CA TYR A 170 10.21 -15.81 23.37
C TYR A 170 9.87 -14.96 24.59
N ILE A 171 8.68 -14.34 24.62
CA ILE A 171 8.25 -13.54 25.78
C ILE A 171 8.03 -14.43 27.00
N SER A 172 7.41 -15.60 26.82
CA SER A 172 7.10 -16.51 27.92
C SER A 172 8.26 -17.41 28.35
N LEU A 173 9.36 -17.43 27.58
CA LEU A 173 10.47 -18.39 27.72
C LEU A 173 10.01 -19.86 27.66
N SER A 174 8.99 -20.12 26.85
CA SER A 174 8.38 -21.44 26.68
C SER A 174 9.12 -22.28 25.64
N GLY A 175 9.06 -23.60 25.80
CA GLY A 175 9.62 -24.58 24.90
C GLY A 175 9.00 -24.52 23.49
N PRO A 176 9.64 -25.13 22.46
CA PRO A 176 9.14 -25.12 21.09
C PRO A 176 7.79 -25.84 20.89
N ARG A 177 7.47 -26.80 21.76
CA ARG A 177 6.28 -27.67 21.66
C ARG A 177 5.11 -27.25 22.55
N ASP A 178 5.31 -26.33 23.48
CA ASP A 178 4.28 -25.94 24.46
C ASP A 178 3.02 -25.38 23.78
N HIS A 179 1.85 -25.55 24.38
CA HIS A 179 0.61 -25.02 23.82
C HIS A 179 0.58 -23.49 23.89
N THR A 180 0.46 -22.84 22.73
CA THR A 180 0.52 -21.37 22.66
C THR A 180 -0.75 -20.68 23.15
N SER A 181 -1.89 -21.38 23.17
CA SER A 181 -3.21 -20.82 23.57
C SER A 181 -3.19 -20.20 24.95
N GLU A 182 -2.61 -20.89 25.93
CA GLU A 182 -2.50 -20.42 27.31
C GLU A 182 -1.57 -19.22 27.43
N LEU A 183 -0.50 -19.17 26.61
CA LEU A 183 0.45 -18.07 26.57
C LEU A 183 -0.18 -16.78 26.02
N TYR A 184 -1.07 -16.88 25.03
CA TYR A 184 -1.84 -15.73 24.56
C TYR A 184 -2.73 -15.15 25.66
N ARG A 185 -3.37 -16.03 26.44
CA ARG A 185 -4.23 -15.63 27.57
C ARG A 185 -3.43 -14.99 28.69
N SER A 186 -2.30 -15.57 29.09
CA SER A 186 -1.47 -15.02 30.17
C SER A 186 -0.82 -13.68 29.83
N LEU A 187 -0.50 -13.45 28.55
CA LEU A 187 0.03 -12.18 28.06
C LEU A 187 -1.06 -11.17 27.67
N ASN A 188 -2.33 -11.55 27.74
CA ASN A 188 -3.47 -10.76 27.25
C ASN A 188 -3.23 -10.21 25.83
N LEU A 189 -2.98 -11.13 24.89
CA LEU A 189 -2.72 -10.85 23.47
C LEU A 189 -3.68 -11.64 22.58
N LEU A 190 -4.15 -11.02 21.51
CA LEU A 190 -5.03 -11.65 20.52
C LEU A 190 -4.24 -12.50 19.52
N LYS A 191 -4.85 -13.57 19.00
CA LYS A 191 -4.29 -14.31 17.85
C LYS A 191 -4.58 -13.56 16.56
N LEU A 192 -3.77 -13.76 15.52
CA LEU A 192 -3.97 -13.11 14.23
C LEU A 192 -5.37 -13.32 13.64
N PHE A 193 -5.91 -14.54 13.70
CA PHE A 193 -7.27 -14.81 13.22
C PHE A 193 -8.33 -14.06 14.01
N ASP A 194 -8.18 -13.99 15.34
CA ASP A 194 -9.09 -13.22 16.20
C ASP A 194 -9.02 -11.72 15.88
N MET A 195 -7.81 -11.18 15.59
CA MET A 195 -7.64 -9.79 15.15
C MET A 195 -8.37 -9.51 13.82
N ILE A 196 -8.29 -10.43 12.86
CA ILE A 196 -8.98 -10.32 11.57
C ILE A 196 -10.50 -10.34 11.78
N ASN A 197 -11.00 -11.29 12.58
CA ASN A 197 -12.43 -11.44 12.84
C ASN A 197 -13.02 -10.21 13.56
N LEU A 198 -12.34 -9.70 14.59
CA LEU A 198 -12.77 -8.50 15.33
C LEU A 198 -12.87 -7.26 14.42
N LYS A 199 -11.92 -7.11 13.49
CA LYS A 199 -11.95 -6.00 12.53
C LYS A 199 -13.08 -6.14 11.51
N PHE A 200 -13.49 -7.36 11.18
CA PHE A 200 -14.60 -7.61 10.28
C PHE A 200 -15.95 -7.36 10.96
N GLN A 201 -16.14 -7.89 12.18
CA GLN A 201 -17.36 -7.71 12.99
C GLN A 201 -17.61 -6.23 13.34
N GLY A 202 -16.59 -5.51 13.83
CA GLY A 202 -16.71 -4.08 14.14
C GLY A 202 -16.86 -3.15 12.92
N ARG A 203 -16.86 -3.71 11.70
CA ARG A 203 -17.22 -2.99 10.46
C ARG A 203 -18.70 -3.18 10.10
N SER A 204 -19.25 -4.35 10.39
CA SER A 204 -20.67 -4.66 10.21
C SER A 204 -21.56 -3.83 11.15
N GLU A 205 -21.13 -3.63 12.41
CA GLU A 205 -21.92 -2.91 13.43
C GLU A 205 -21.88 -1.38 13.25
N ARG A 206 -20.90 -0.83 12.54
CA ARG A 206 -20.82 0.60 12.20
C ARG A 206 -21.51 0.95 10.87
N GLY A 207 -22.17 -0.04 10.24
CA GLY A 207 -22.90 0.08 8.99
C GLY A 207 -24.41 -0.11 9.18
N CYS A 208 -25.03 0.56 10.15
CA CYS A 208 -26.47 0.77 10.13
C CYS A 208 -26.77 2.01 9.27
N GLY A 209 -27.15 1.77 8.03
CA GLY A 209 -27.42 2.78 7.01
C GLY A 209 -26.87 2.26 5.69
N GLY A 210 -27.79 1.85 4.81
CA GLY A 210 -27.53 1.01 3.64
C GLY A 210 -26.46 1.51 2.66
N VAL A 211 -26.24 0.64 1.67
CA VAL A 211 -25.19 0.69 0.63
C VAL A 211 -23.85 0.17 1.15
N THR A 212 -23.71 -1.16 1.12
CA THR A 212 -22.39 -1.78 0.89
C THR A 212 -21.75 -1.06 -0.29
N PRO A 213 -20.56 -0.46 -0.18
CA PRO A 213 -19.84 -0.01 -1.36
C PRO A 213 -19.73 -1.23 -2.26
N PRO A 214 -20.28 -1.19 -3.50
CA PRO A 214 -20.25 -2.34 -4.38
C PRO A 214 -18.78 -2.71 -4.56
N ASN A 215 -18.42 -3.89 -4.04
CA ASN A 215 -17.18 -4.61 -4.28
C ASN A 215 -16.06 -3.79 -4.96
N ILE A 216 -15.35 -2.97 -4.16
CA ILE A 216 -14.01 -2.45 -4.51
C ILE A 216 -13.03 -3.61 -4.81
N TRP A 217 -13.43 -4.87 -4.61
CA TRP A 217 -12.62 -6.08 -4.75
C TRP A 217 -13.18 -7.13 -5.72
N SER A 218 -14.12 -6.78 -6.61
CA SER A 218 -14.46 -7.64 -7.76
C SER A 218 -13.24 -7.79 -8.71
N PRO A 219 -12.98 -8.97 -9.29
CA PRO A 219 -11.88 -9.24 -10.23
C PRO A 219 -12.20 -8.72 -11.65
N VAL A 220 -12.79 -7.53 -11.75
CA VAL A 220 -13.06 -6.84 -13.01
C VAL A 220 -11.89 -5.90 -13.27
N GLY A 221 -11.39 -5.88 -14.51
CA GLY A 221 -10.32 -5.05 -15.05
C GLY A 221 -10.14 -3.74 -14.31
N LYS A 222 -9.28 -3.71 -13.28
CA LYS A 222 -8.94 -2.48 -12.56
C LYS A 222 -7.61 -1.96 -13.10
N PHE A 223 -7.62 -0.71 -13.49
CA PHE A 223 -6.43 0.06 -13.85
C PHE A 223 -6.06 0.93 -12.65
N SER A 224 -4.78 1.16 -12.34
CA SER A 224 -4.40 2.17 -11.33
C SER A 224 -3.21 2.98 -11.82
N VAL A 225 -3.41 4.25 -12.16
CA VAL A 225 -2.31 5.19 -12.47
C VAL A 225 -1.74 5.73 -11.16
N CYS A 226 -0.45 5.57 -10.88
CA CYS A 226 0.13 5.98 -9.59
C CYS A 226 1.13 7.16 -9.71
N ARG A 227 0.78 8.28 -9.04
CA ARG A 227 1.61 9.33 -8.39
C ARG A 227 2.39 10.37 -9.22
N GLN A 228 2.11 11.65 -8.92
CA GLN A 228 3.05 12.79 -9.07
C GLN A 228 3.78 13.07 -7.73
N LYS A 229 5.00 13.60 -7.81
CA LYS A 229 5.68 14.21 -6.66
C LYS A 229 5.65 15.72 -6.83
N GLY A 230 4.65 16.36 -6.25
CA GLY A 230 4.71 17.80 -5.99
C GLY A 230 5.82 18.11 -4.98
N GLU A 231 6.57 19.19 -5.23
CA GLU A 231 7.40 19.88 -4.21
C GLU A 231 8.70 19.24 -3.68
N ARG A 232 9.56 18.69 -4.54
CA ARG A 232 11.02 18.69 -4.23
C ARG A 232 11.92 19.36 -5.27
N GLU A 233 11.46 19.52 -6.51
CA GLU A 233 12.24 20.24 -7.53
C GLU A 233 12.16 21.76 -7.41
N ARG A 234 11.06 22.34 -6.92
CA ARG A 234 10.98 23.78 -6.63
C ARG A 234 12.00 24.22 -5.57
N LYS A 235 12.21 23.41 -4.52
CA LYS A 235 13.22 23.70 -3.47
C LYS A 235 14.65 23.46 -3.95
N ARG A 236 14.89 22.52 -4.87
CA ARG A 236 16.22 22.27 -5.46
C ARG A 236 16.61 23.35 -6.49
N ARG A 237 15.72 23.68 -7.43
CA ARG A 237 15.94 24.76 -8.41
C ARG A 237 16.09 26.13 -7.74
N GLY A 238 15.27 26.43 -6.73
CA GLY A 238 15.39 27.68 -5.96
C GLY A 238 16.68 27.78 -5.13
N LYS A 239 17.19 26.67 -4.58
CA LYS A 239 18.51 26.65 -3.90
C LYS A 239 19.67 26.81 -4.87
N GLU A 240 19.55 26.25 -6.08
CA GLU A 240 20.61 26.30 -7.09
C GLU A 240 20.69 27.66 -7.78
N GLU A 241 19.57 28.32 -8.05
CA GLU A 241 19.53 29.71 -8.53
C GLU A 241 20.03 30.71 -7.48
N ARG A 242 19.71 30.52 -6.19
CA ARG A 242 20.27 31.34 -5.10
C ARG A 242 21.80 31.19 -5.02
N ARG A 243 22.32 29.96 -5.11
CA ARG A 243 23.78 29.70 -5.14
C ARG A 243 24.47 30.28 -6.37
N LYS A 244 23.84 30.28 -7.54
CA LYS A 244 24.37 30.90 -8.77
C LYS A 244 24.38 32.44 -8.68
N LYS A 245 23.34 33.05 -8.09
CA LYS A 245 23.30 34.51 -7.85
C LYS A 245 24.35 34.97 -6.83
N GLU A 246 24.57 34.22 -5.74
CA GLU A 246 25.62 34.54 -4.76
C GLU A 246 27.03 34.42 -5.35
N ARG A 247 27.28 33.40 -6.20
CA ARG A 247 28.57 33.26 -6.89
C ARG A 247 28.85 34.36 -7.90
N ARG A 248 27.82 34.89 -8.59
CA ARG A 248 27.98 36.04 -9.50
C ARG A 248 28.29 37.34 -8.74
N LYS A 249 27.57 37.61 -7.64
CA LYS A 249 27.81 38.78 -6.78
C LYS A 249 29.19 38.81 -6.12
N ARG A 250 29.82 37.63 -5.90
CA ARG A 250 31.17 37.53 -5.33
C ARG A 250 32.28 37.82 -6.35
N LYS A 251 32.03 37.56 -7.64
CA LYS A 251 32.97 37.85 -8.74
C LYS A 251 32.92 39.30 -9.24
N GLU A 252 31.89 40.06 -8.89
CA GLU A 252 31.74 41.49 -9.22
C GLU A 252 32.30 42.41 -8.10
N ARG A 253 32.86 41.83 -7.03
CA ARG A 253 33.43 42.55 -5.87
C ARG A 253 34.94 42.33 -5.69
N GLU A 254 35.55 41.55 -6.59
CA GLU A 254 37.00 41.38 -6.77
C GLU A 254 37.40 42.10 -8.05
#